data_AF-A0A6B3QXJ9-F1
#
_entry.id   AF-A0A6B3QXJ9-F1
#
_cell.length_a   1.000
_cell.length_b   1.000
_cell.length_c   1.000
_cell.angle_alpha   90.00
_cell.angle_beta   90.00
_cell.angle_gamma   90.00
#
_symmetry.space_group_name_H-M   'P 1'
#
loop_
_entity.id
_entity.type
_entity.pdbx_description
1 polymer ?
#
loop_
_entity_poly.entity_id
_entity_poly.type
_entity_poly.pdbx_seq_one_letter_code
_entity_poly.pdbx_strand_id
1 'polypeptide(L)'
;MRRPDNRVGAAVRGSGPLTYVDTASRDRLAVAVLAQYRMATTEQLHLILSPDVRIEQTRRRLVKLRGEGLIDRVTLPQAGRTRVWYATRYGAQVASEWPELRGRRPPRGAHDRTAVRLGVGHGLTVTETALAFLQDARRRGDLCQPLDWIPEVHHPLGGGEAVIPDALLYYRSHDTGAGGADRSGSEDSGSMLRAFVEVDRATMGPERLAAKLGAYARLHQYVPTPPPGTRRSLAVPEESWRRRYPLFPRLLFVLDGTGPAGIHTRIKALHAAARQPALTALLRDIPVLAASMTDLLRHGPAAPLWHPIGGPDQRVGWTQTMRALPGPTTATDPRATDPTTPGHNPVWGQLTT
;
A
#
# COMPACT_ATOMS: atom_id res chain seq x y z
N MET A 1 25.77 71.08 -19.12
CA MET A 1 24.90 69.96 -19.53
C MET A 1 24.42 69.26 -18.26
N ARG A 2 23.11 69.38 -17.93
CA ARG A 2 22.30 68.76 -16.85
C ARG A 2 22.87 68.63 -15.41
N ARG A 3 22.33 69.44 -14.49
CA ARG A 3 22.08 69.09 -13.07
C ARG A 3 20.80 68.21 -12.98
N PRO A 4 20.30 67.83 -11.78
CA PRO A 4 20.82 66.92 -10.74
C PRO A 4 19.78 65.80 -10.44
N ASP A 5 19.99 64.87 -9.50
CA ASP A 5 19.16 64.84 -8.27
C ASP A 5 19.52 63.72 -7.28
N ASN A 6 19.24 64.08 -6.03
CA ASN A 6 19.49 63.41 -4.77
C ASN A 6 18.18 62.70 -4.33
N ARG A 7 18.24 61.50 -3.75
CA ARG A 7 17.43 61.00 -2.60
C ARG A 7 17.34 59.48 -2.50
N VAL A 8 17.79 58.98 -1.35
CA VAL A 8 17.10 58.09 -0.39
C VAL A 8 15.95 57.20 -0.93
N GLY A 9 16.14 55.89 -0.81
CA GLY A 9 15.08 54.86 -0.81
C GLY A 9 15.65 53.55 -0.29
N ALA A 10 15.58 53.31 1.02
CA ALA A 10 14.51 52.53 1.66
C ALA A 10 14.53 51.04 1.27
N ALA A 11 14.84 50.22 2.27
CA ALA A 11 14.75 48.77 2.24
C ALA A 11 13.39 48.29 1.71
N VAL A 12 13.41 47.46 0.67
CA VAL A 12 12.26 46.64 0.30
C VAL A 12 12.48 45.24 0.84
N ARG A 13 12.03 45.03 2.08
CA ARG A 13 11.64 43.70 2.55
C ARG A 13 10.46 43.26 1.69
N GLY A 14 10.67 42.30 0.81
CA GLY A 14 9.61 41.60 0.10
C GLY A 14 8.83 40.70 1.06
N SER A 15 7.97 41.29 1.89
CA SER A 15 6.96 40.59 2.68
C SER A 15 5.63 40.66 1.92
N GLY A 16 5.30 39.61 1.16
CA GLY A 16 4.03 39.39 0.44
C GLY A 16 3.71 37.89 0.37
N PRO A 17 2.43 37.46 0.21
CA PRO A 17 1.83 36.42 1.03
C PRO A 17 2.07 35.00 0.51
N LEU A 18 3.15 34.37 0.96
CA LEU A 18 3.32 32.91 0.89
C LEU A 18 2.28 32.14 1.73
N THR A 19 1.48 32.83 2.56
CA THR A 19 0.59 32.19 3.54
C THR A 19 -0.78 31.83 2.99
N TYR A 20 -1.41 32.64 2.11
CA TYR A 20 -2.79 32.41 1.68
C TYR A 20 -2.93 31.31 0.62
N VAL A 21 -2.04 31.27 -0.37
CA VAL A 21 -2.03 30.24 -1.42
C VAL A 21 -1.64 28.88 -0.84
N ASP A 22 -0.67 28.86 0.09
CA ASP A 22 -0.26 27.63 0.78
C ASP A 22 -1.35 27.15 1.76
N THR A 23 -2.07 28.05 2.46
CA THR A 23 -3.21 27.62 3.30
C THR A 23 -4.41 27.14 2.49
N ALA A 24 -4.80 27.81 1.40
CA ALA A 24 -5.87 27.35 0.53
C ALA A 24 -5.53 25.99 -0.11
N SER A 25 -4.27 25.79 -0.50
CA SER A 25 -3.75 24.50 -1.00
C SER A 25 -3.84 23.39 0.07
N ARG A 26 -3.45 23.69 1.31
CA ARG A 26 -3.49 22.71 2.42
C ARG A 26 -4.92 22.41 2.91
N ASP A 27 -5.81 23.38 2.89
CA ASP A 27 -7.23 23.21 3.21
C ASP A 27 -7.89 22.28 2.17
N ARG A 28 -7.62 22.54 0.89
CA ARG A 28 -8.03 21.67 -0.23
C ARG A 28 -7.46 20.26 -0.07
N LEU A 29 -6.17 20.11 0.22
CA LEU A 29 -5.56 18.80 0.42
C LEU A 29 -6.16 18.05 1.61
N ALA A 30 -6.48 18.73 2.71
CA ALA A 30 -7.10 18.09 3.87
C ALA A 30 -8.47 17.48 3.55
N VAL A 31 -9.30 18.23 2.81
CA VAL A 31 -10.61 17.73 2.35
C VAL A 31 -10.42 16.61 1.33
N ALA A 32 -9.44 16.72 0.42
CA ALA A 32 -9.17 15.69 -0.59
C ALA A 32 -8.75 14.37 0.06
N VAL A 33 -7.84 14.44 1.04
CA VAL A 33 -7.41 13.29 1.83
C VAL A 33 -8.58 12.68 2.57
N LEU A 34 -9.43 13.46 3.25
CA LEU A 34 -10.59 12.89 3.97
C LEU A 34 -11.66 12.31 3.04
N ALA A 35 -11.85 12.89 1.85
CA ALA A 35 -12.74 12.34 0.83
C ALA A 35 -12.23 10.98 0.31
N GLN A 36 -10.92 10.83 0.17
CA GLN A 36 -10.27 9.62 -0.33
C GLN A 36 -10.08 8.54 0.74
N TYR A 37 -9.53 8.90 1.91
CA TYR A 37 -9.20 8.01 3.02
C TYR A 37 -10.46 7.59 3.81
N ARG A 38 -11.58 8.27 3.56
CA ARG A 38 -12.88 8.17 4.24
C ARG A 38 -12.85 8.68 5.68
N MET A 39 -11.79 8.39 6.43
CA MET A 39 -11.65 8.86 7.80
C MET A 39 -10.20 8.92 8.27
N ALA A 40 -9.91 9.79 9.22
CA ALA A 40 -8.61 9.85 9.91
C ALA A 40 -8.75 10.48 11.30
N THR A 41 -7.86 10.15 12.23
CA THR A 41 -7.73 10.93 13.47
C THR A 41 -7.06 12.28 13.19
N THR A 42 -7.14 13.22 14.14
CA THR A 42 -6.40 14.49 14.04
C THR A 42 -4.90 14.28 13.89
N GLU A 43 -4.34 13.30 14.61
CA GLU A 43 -2.91 13.00 14.59
C GLU A 43 -2.49 12.38 13.25
N GLN A 44 -3.24 11.37 12.78
CA GLN A 44 -3.00 10.78 11.46
C GLN A 44 -3.05 11.84 10.36
N LEU A 45 -4.09 12.68 10.36
CA LEU A 45 -4.23 13.72 9.34
C LEU A 45 -3.12 14.78 9.43
N HIS A 46 -2.66 15.12 10.64
CA HIS A 46 -1.52 16.00 10.82
C HIS A 46 -0.25 15.41 10.21
N LEU A 47 0.04 14.14 10.49
CA LEU A 47 1.23 13.44 9.99
C LEU A 47 1.17 13.20 8.47
N ILE A 48 -0.03 13.00 7.92
CA ILE A 48 -0.25 12.90 6.47
C ILE A 48 0.00 14.24 5.79
N LEU A 49 -0.58 15.34 6.29
CA LEU A 49 -0.59 16.61 5.58
C LEU A 49 0.65 17.47 5.80
N SER A 50 1.15 17.53 7.02
CA SER A 50 2.17 18.51 7.42
C SER A 50 2.84 18.06 8.73
N PRO A 51 3.73 17.05 8.72
CA PRO A 51 4.37 16.58 9.94
C PRO A 51 5.29 17.65 10.58
N ASP A 52 5.81 18.59 9.80
CA ASP A 52 6.80 19.58 10.27
C ASP A 52 6.19 20.83 10.94
N VAL A 53 4.86 20.95 10.96
CA VAL A 53 4.17 22.06 11.65
C VAL A 53 3.63 21.63 13.00
N ARG A 54 3.25 22.58 13.86
CA ARG A 54 2.58 22.23 15.12
C ARG A 54 1.19 21.65 14.86
N ILE A 55 0.83 20.58 15.56
CA ILE A 55 -0.48 19.91 15.46
C ILE A 55 -1.67 20.86 15.68
N GLU A 56 -1.48 21.93 16.46
CA GLU A 56 -2.47 23.00 16.67
C GLU A 56 -2.93 23.65 15.37
N GLN A 57 -2.04 23.79 14.38
CA GLN A 57 -2.41 24.34 13.08
C GLN A 57 -3.38 23.41 12.34
N THR A 58 -3.11 22.10 12.36
CA THR A 58 -4.03 21.10 11.83
C THR A 58 -5.36 21.13 12.57
N ARG A 59 -5.36 21.20 13.91
CA ARG A 59 -6.59 21.31 14.72
C ARG A 59 -7.43 22.53 14.31
N ARG A 60 -6.81 23.71 14.18
CA ARG A 60 -7.51 24.94 13.74
C ARG A 60 -8.09 24.80 12.33
N ARG A 61 -7.33 24.22 11.40
CA ARG A 61 -7.80 23.91 10.04
C ARG A 61 -9.04 23.02 10.06
N LEU A 62 -9.03 21.94 10.83
CA LEU A 62 -10.19 21.03 10.90
C LEU A 62 -11.42 21.67 11.52
N VAL A 63 -11.24 22.57 12.49
CA VAL A 63 -12.35 23.35 13.04
C VAL A 63 -12.93 24.29 11.99
N LYS A 64 -12.08 25.01 11.23
CA LYS A 64 -12.50 25.89 10.13
C LYS A 64 -13.28 25.12 9.06
N LEU A 65 -12.71 24.05 8.52
CA LEU A 65 -13.34 23.22 7.47
C LEU A 65 -14.67 22.59 7.92
N ARG A 66 -14.80 22.30 9.21
CA ARG A 66 -16.07 21.84 9.80
C ARG A 66 -17.09 22.97 9.90
N GLY A 67 -16.68 24.18 10.26
CA GLY A 67 -17.53 25.37 10.24
C GLY A 67 -18.07 25.67 8.84
N GLU A 68 -17.28 25.37 7.80
CA GLU A 68 -17.67 25.47 6.38
C GLU A 68 -18.52 24.28 5.88
N GLY A 69 -18.77 23.28 6.73
CA GLY A 69 -19.59 22.11 6.38
C GLY A 69 -18.91 21.10 5.45
N LEU A 70 -17.61 21.26 5.15
CA LEU A 70 -16.86 20.37 4.25
C LEU A 70 -16.50 19.03 4.93
N ILE A 71 -16.26 19.07 6.24
CA ILE A 71 -15.91 17.88 7.03
C ILE A 71 -16.74 17.84 8.31
N ASP A 72 -16.91 16.65 8.89
CA ASP A 72 -17.47 16.50 10.23
C ASP A 72 -16.66 15.46 11.02
N ARG A 73 -17.06 15.20 12.26
CA ARG A 73 -16.36 14.28 13.15
C ARG A 73 -17.29 13.40 13.97
N VAL A 74 -16.81 12.21 14.27
CA VAL A 74 -17.34 11.37 15.35
C VAL A 74 -16.34 11.37 16.51
N THR A 75 -16.85 11.32 17.73
CA THR A 75 -16.04 11.20 18.94
C THR A 75 -16.20 9.78 19.47
N LEU A 76 -15.09 9.05 19.59
CA LEU A 76 -15.10 7.69 20.10
C LEU A 76 -15.20 7.69 21.64
N PRO A 77 -15.91 6.72 22.24
CA PRO A 77 -16.10 6.64 23.69
C PRO A 77 -14.86 6.13 24.44
N GLN A 78 -13.87 5.55 23.75
CA GLN A 78 -12.66 5.02 24.37
C GLN A 78 -11.74 6.11 24.94
N ALA A 79 -10.88 5.72 25.88
CA ALA A 79 -9.98 6.58 26.65
C ALA A 79 -9.29 7.62 25.75
N GLY A 80 -9.65 8.90 25.90
CA GLY A 80 -9.09 10.01 25.14
C GLY A 80 -10.07 10.81 24.28
N ARG A 81 -11.35 10.40 24.17
CA ARG A 81 -12.36 11.10 23.34
C ARG A 81 -11.84 11.38 21.92
N THR A 82 -11.19 10.37 21.34
CA THR A 82 -10.51 10.48 20.05
C THR A 82 -11.49 10.96 18.98
N ARG A 83 -11.09 11.98 18.24
CA ARG A 83 -11.88 12.58 17.17
C ARG A 83 -11.47 11.94 15.85
N VAL A 84 -12.44 11.31 15.20
CA VAL A 84 -12.31 10.76 13.85
C VAL A 84 -13.04 11.70 12.90
N TRP A 85 -12.31 12.23 11.94
CA TRP A 85 -12.80 13.18 10.95
C TRP A 85 -13.16 12.44 9.67
N TYR A 86 -14.17 12.92 8.96
CA TYR A 86 -14.60 12.39 7.66
C TYR A 86 -15.15 13.53 6.79
N ALA A 87 -15.11 13.37 5.47
CA ALA A 87 -15.72 14.33 4.56
C ALA A 87 -17.25 14.20 4.59
N THR A 88 -17.95 15.33 4.71
CA THR A 88 -19.42 15.35 4.56
C THR A 88 -19.78 15.06 3.11
N ARG A 89 -21.08 14.83 2.83
CA ARG A 89 -21.57 14.69 1.46
C ARG A 89 -21.21 15.92 0.62
N TYR A 90 -21.34 17.11 1.20
CA TYR A 90 -20.98 18.37 0.54
C TYR A 90 -19.48 18.45 0.27
N GLY A 91 -18.63 18.22 1.28
CA GLY A 91 -17.19 18.28 1.08
C GLY A 91 -16.66 17.26 0.08
N ALA A 92 -17.22 16.05 0.05
CA ALA A 92 -16.86 15.05 -0.94
C ALA A 92 -17.31 15.42 -2.36
N GLN A 93 -18.47 16.05 -2.52
CA GLN A 93 -18.92 16.58 -3.80
C GLN A 93 -18.02 17.73 -4.29
N VAL A 94 -17.65 18.66 -3.41
CA VAL A 94 -16.69 19.71 -3.76
C VAL A 94 -15.35 19.10 -4.17
N ALA A 95 -14.89 18.10 -3.41
CA ALA A 95 -13.62 17.43 -3.67
C ALA A 95 -13.60 16.68 -5.01
N SER A 96 -14.73 16.10 -5.45
CA SER A 96 -14.79 15.36 -6.72
C SER A 96 -14.61 16.22 -7.97
N GLU A 97 -14.81 17.54 -7.87
CA GLU A 97 -14.57 18.47 -8.97
C GLU A 97 -13.07 18.78 -9.17
N TRP A 98 -12.25 18.50 -8.15
CA TRP A 98 -10.82 18.78 -8.20
C TRP A 98 -10.08 17.81 -9.13
N PRO A 99 -9.14 18.30 -9.95
CA PRO A 99 -8.33 17.48 -10.85
C PRO A 99 -7.74 16.21 -10.22
N GLU A 100 -7.29 16.27 -8.97
CA GLU A 100 -6.61 15.16 -8.29
C GLU A 100 -7.58 14.02 -7.91
N LEU A 101 -8.87 14.31 -7.78
CA LEU A 101 -9.93 13.35 -7.43
C LEU A 101 -10.95 13.12 -8.54
N ARG A 102 -10.78 13.78 -9.69
CA ARG A 102 -11.68 13.66 -10.83
C ARG A 102 -11.81 12.19 -11.25
N GLY A 103 -13.05 11.74 -11.46
CA GLY A 103 -13.35 10.36 -11.82
C GLY A 103 -13.26 9.35 -10.66
N ARG A 104 -12.90 9.79 -9.45
CA ARG A 104 -12.99 8.97 -8.23
C ARG A 104 -14.40 9.13 -7.66
N ARG A 105 -15.14 8.02 -7.56
CA ARG A 105 -16.46 8.04 -6.93
C ARG A 105 -16.29 7.77 -5.43
N PRO A 106 -16.79 8.64 -4.53
CA PRO A 106 -16.79 8.33 -3.11
C PRO A 106 -17.55 7.02 -2.87
N PRO A 107 -17.01 6.10 -2.04
CA PRO A 107 -17.70 4.87 -1.70
C PRO A 107 -19.07 5.15 -1.06
N ARG A 108 -20.04 4.25 -1.26
CA ARG A 108 -21.36 4.36 -0.61
C ARG A 108 -21.17 4.41 0.92
N GLY A 109 -21.86 5.34 1.56
CA GLY A 109 -21.80 5.51 3.02
C GLY A 109 -20.53 6.16 3.57
N ALA A 110 -19.57 6.58 2.74
CA ALA A 110 -18.35 7.28 3.21
C ALA A 110 -18.64 8.60 3.96
N HIS A 111 -19.83 9.17 3.76
CA HIS A 111 -20.28 10.42 4.37
C HIS A 111 -21.33 10.22 5.46
N ASP A 112 -21.75 8.97 5.70
CA ASP A 112 -22.76 8.62 6.69
C ASP A 112 -22.11 8.44 8.07
N ARG A 113 -22.62 9.15 9.06
CA ARG A 113 -22.06 9.14 10.41
C ARG A 113 -22.07 7.75 11.05
N THR A 114 -23.11 6.96 10.79
CA THR A 114 -23.25 5.61 11.36
C THR A 114 -22.29 4.64 10.68
N ALA A 115 -22.21 4.67 9.35
CA ALA A 115 -21.27 3.87 8.58
C ALA A 115 -19.81 4.19 8.97
N VAL A 116 -19.47 5.47 9.16
CA VAL A 116 -18.17 5.88 9.70
C VAL A 116 -17.93 5.23 11.05
N ARG A 117 -18.87 5.34 12.00
CA ARG A 117 -18.75 4.73 13.35
C ARG A 117 -18.52 3.22 13.32
N LEU A 118 -19.24 2.49 12.47
CA LEU A 118 -19.12 1.04 12.34
C LEU A 118 -17.79 0.63 11.70
N GLY A 119 -17.29 1.43 10.77
CA GLY A 119 -16.03 1.17 10.05
C GLY A 119 -14.76 1.66 10.74
N VAL A 120 -14.85 2.43 11.83
CA VAL A 120 -13.70 3.13 12.45
C VAL A 120 -12.50 2.23 12.68
N GLY A 121 -12.69 1.05 13.26
CA GLY A 121 -11.56 0.20 13.60
C GLY A 121 -10.75 -0.20 12.37
N HIS A 122 -11.42 -0.65 11.30
CA HIS A 122 -10.75 -1.01 10.04
C HIS A 122 -10.21 0.21 9.30
N GLY A 123 -11.05 1.24 9.12
CA GLY A 123 -10.67 2.44 8.37
C GLY A 123 -9.48 3.20 8.96
N LEU A 124 -9.38 3.29 10.30
CA LEU A 124 -8.22 3.90 10.95
C LEU A 124 -6.96 3.05 10.80
N THR A 125 -7.07 1.73 10.74
CA THR A 125 -5.91 0.83 10.55
C THR A 125 -5.41 0.88 9.10
N VAL A 126 -6.32 0.98 8.12
CA VAL A 126 -5.97 1.25 6.72
C VAL A 126 -5.26 2.59 6.59
N THR A 127 -5.75 3.62 7.28
CA THR A 127 -5.11 4.96 7.31
C THR A 127 -3.74 4.93 7.99
N GLU A 128 -3.58 4.16 9.07
CA GLU A 128 -2.30 3.96 9.75
C GLU A 128 -1.30 3.26 8.83
N THR A 129 -1.76 2.28 8.05
CA THR A 129 -0.93 1.58 7.06
C THR A 129 -0.42 2.59 6.02
N ALA A 130 -1.31 3.41 5.48
CA ALA A 130 -0.94 4.46 4.53
C ALA A 130 0.12 5.40 5.14
N LEU A 131 -0.07 5.81 6.40
CA LEU A 131 0.86 6.68 7.09
C LEU A 131 2.26 6.06 7.23
N ALA A 132 2.35 4.76 7.53
CA ALA A 132 3.61 4.05 7.59
C ALA A 132 4.38 4.14 6.26
N PHE A 133 3.70 3.95 5.12
CA PHE A 133 4.31 4.09 3.79
C PHE A 133 4.70 5.54 3.48
N LEU A 134 3.84 6.51 3.79
CA LEU A 134 4.12 7.94 3.55
C LEU A 134 5.34 8.42 4.33
N GLN A 135 5.42 8.08 5.61
CA GLN A 135 6.55 8.48 6.46
C GLN A 135 7.84 7.81 6.04
N ASP A 136 7.79 6.52 5.71
CA ASP A 136 8.96 5.79 5.27
C ASP A 136 9.49 6.30 3.93
N ALA A 137 8.59 6.60 2.98
CA ALA A 137 8.96 7.23 1.72
C ALA A 137 9.70 8.55 1.96
N ARG A 138 9.14 9.44 2.80
CA ARG A 138 9.77 10.72 3.16
C ARG A 138 11.16 10.53 3.77
N ARG A 139 11.32 9.59 4.70
CA ARG A 139 12.64 9.29 5.31
C ARG A 139 13.67 8.83 4.29
N ARG A 140 13.24 8.10 3.26
CA ARG A 140 14.12 7.53 2.22
C ARG A 140 14.31 8.44 1.01
N GLY A 141 13.58 9.55 0.94
CA GLY A 141 13.55 10.40 -0.25
C GLY A 141 12.75 9.78 -1.41
N ASP A 142 11.99 8.71 -1.16
CA ASP A 142 11.09 8.10 -2.14
C ASP A 142 9.80 8.92 -2.28
N LEU A 143 9.11 8.81 -3.42
CA LEU A 143 7.88 9.55 -3.67
C LEU A 143 6.66 8.68 -3.38
N CYS A 144 5.95 9.05 -2.32
CA CYS A 144 4.62 8.59 -1.97
C CYS A 144 3.86 9.79 -1.41
N GLN A 145 2.99 10.39 -2.21
CA GLN A 145 2.17 11.52 -1.81
C GLN A 145 0.89 11.05 -1.12
N PRO A 146 0.23 11.88 -0.29
CA PRO A 146 -1.02 11.50 0.37
C PRO A 146 -2.07 10.91 -0.58
N LEU A 147 -2.20 11.46 -1.80
CA LEU A 147 -3.22 11.02 -2.75
C LEU A 147 -2.81 9.80 -3.60
N ASP A 148 -1.59 9.29 -3.43
CA ASP A 148 -1.08 8.06 -4.07
C ASP A 148 -1.57 6.78 -3.38
N TRP A 149 -2.18 6.89 -2.20
CA TRP A 149 -2.85 5.80 -1.50
C TRP A 149 -4.37 5.88 -1.68
N ILE A 150 -4.96 4.96 -2.44
CA ILE A 150 -6.37 5.00 -2.84
C ILE A 150 -7.12 3.83 -2.21
N PRO A 151 -7.94 4.04 -1.17
CA PRO A 151 -8.73 2.96 -0.57
C PRO A 151 -9.81 2.41 -1.51
N GLU A 152 -10.14 1.13 -1.33
CA GLU A 152 -11.35 0.48 -1.89
C GLU A 152 -11.53 0.63 -3.42
N VAL A 153 -10.47 0.39 -4.19
CA VAL A 153 -10.55 0.46 -5.66
C VAL A 153 -11.30 -0.75 -6.23
N HIS A 154 -12.41 -0.51 -6.92
CA HIS A 154 -13.29 -1.56 -7.44
C HIS A 154 -12.80 -2.19 -8.75
N HIS A 155 -12.59 -3.51 -8.77
CA HIS A 155 -12.18 -4.29 -9.95
C HIS A 155 -13.22 -5.36 -10.31
N PRO A 156 -14.10 -5.14 -11.30
CA PRO A 156 -15.17 -6.08 -11.65
C PRO A 156 -14.63 -7.37 -12.30
N LEU A 157 -15.23 -8.52 -11.94
CA LEU A 157 -14.94 -9.86 -12.46
C LEU A 157 -16.12 -10.47 -13.27
N GLY A 158 -17.16 -9.69 -13.56
CA GLY A 158 -18.39 -10.18 -14.20
C GLY A 158 -19.33 -10.87 -13.20
N GLY A 159 -20.58 -11.13 -13.62
CA GLY A 159 -21.57 -11.79 -12.75
C GLY A 159 -21.95 -11.02 -11.48
N GLY A 160 -21.64 -9.72 -11.40
CA GLY A 160 -21.81 -8.91 -10.18
C GLY A 160 -20.67 -9.03 -9.17
N GLU A 161 -19.65 -9.85 -9.44
CA GLU A 161 -18.49 -10.01 -8.57
C GLU A 161 -17.43 -8.95 -8.83
N ALA A 162 -16.65 -8.62 -7.80
CA ALA A 162 -15.53 -7.71 -7.89
C ALA A 162 -14.48 -8.00 -6.81
N VAL A 163 -13.23 -7.67 -7.12
CA VAL A 163 -12.15 -7.56 -6.14
C VAL A 163 -12.02 -6.10 -5.72
N ILE A 164 -12.00 -5.89 -4.41
CA ILE A 164 -11.86 -4.56 -3.80
C ILE A 164 -10.73 -4.67 -2.78
N PRO A 165 -9.47 -4.36 -3.14
CA PRO A 165 -8.41 -4.17 -2.15
C PRO A 165 -8.80 -3.14 -1.11
N ASP A 166 -8.31 -3.30 0.12
CA ASP A 166 -8.42 -2.25 1.14
C ASP A 166 -7.75 -0.96 0.66
N ALA A 167 -6.64 -1.06 -0.09
CA ALA A 167 -6.06 0.07 -0.80
C ALA A 167 -5.25 -0.32 -2.05
N LEU A 168 -5.11 0.65 -2.95
CA LEU A 168 -4.12 0.67 -4.02
C LEU A 168 -3.07 1.74 -3.71
N LEU A 169 -1.80 1.35 -3.65
CA LEU A 169 -0.66 2.22 -3.46
C LEU A 169 0.04 2.48 -4.80
N TYR A 170 0.34 3.74 -5.09
CA TYR A 170 1.33 4.17 -6.07
C TYR A 170 2.57 4.66 -5.34
N TYR A 171 3.75 4.27 -5.82
CA TYR A 171 5.01 4.58 -5.15
C TYR A 171 6.13 4.71 -6.17
N ARG A 172 7.03 5.67 -5.98
CA ARG A 172 8.26 5.77 -6.78
C ARG A 172 9.44 5.61 -5.85
N SER A 173 10.22 4.56 -6.07
CA SER A 173 11.48 4.39 -5.36
C SER A 173 12.57 5.15 -6.09
N HIS A 174 13.29 6.01 -5.38
CA HIS A 174 14.56 6.53 -5.85
C HIS A 174 15.58 5.41 -5.72
N ASP A 175 15.87 4.75 -6.84
CA ASP A 175 16.88 3.72 -6.89
C ASP A 175 18.22 4.34 -6.52
N THR A 176 18.69 4.08 -5.30
CA THR A 176 20.06 4.37 -4.91
C THR A 176 20.87 3.16 -5.35
N GLY A 177 21.15 3.13 -6.67
CA GLY A 177 21.74 2.01 -7.38
C GLY A 177 22.74 1.23 -6.53
N ALA A 178 22.31 0.07 -6.03
CA ALA A 178 23.20 -0.93 -5.51
C ALA A 178 23.82 -1.67 -6.71
N GLY A 179 24.86 -1.05 -7.29
CA GLY A 179 25.72 -1.67 -8.30
C GLY A 179 25.96 -0.81 -9.54
N GLY A 180 27.20 -0.33 -9.69
CA GLY A 180 27.73 0.11 -10.98
C GLY A 180 27.90 1.62 -11.08
N ALA A 181 29.16 2.05 -11.01
CA ALA A 181 29.59 3.33 -11.51
C ALA A 181 29.27 3.42 -13.02
N ASP A 182 28.29 4.23 -13.38
CA ASP A 182 28.23 4.98 -14.64
C ASP A 182 27.09 6.00 -14.53
N ARG A 183 27.38 7.12 -13.86
CA ARG A 183 26.47 8.26 -13.80
C ARG A 183 26.60 9.07 -15.09
N SER A 184 26.01 8.58 -16.16
CA SER A 184 25.60 9.44 -17.27
C SER A 184 24.21 10.02 -16.95
N GLY A 185 24.19 11.14 -16.23
CA GLY A 185 23.28 12.28 -16.43
C GLY A 185 21.76 12.14 -16.56
N SER A 186 21.10 11.00 -16.30
CA SER A 186 19.63 10.97 -16.24
C SER A 186 19.14 11.20 -14.81
N GLU A 187 18.91 12.46 -14.46
CA GLU A 187 18.08 12.80 -13.31
C GLU A 187 16.68 12.18 -13.54
N ASP A 188 16.16 11.43 -12.55
CA ASP A 188 14.80 10.85 -12.50
C ASP A 188 14.54 9.41 -13.03
N SER A 189 15.48 8.47 -12.86
CA SER A 189 15.24 7.03 -13.16
C SER A 189 14.64 6.23 -11.96
N GLY A 190 13.67 6.80 -11.24
CA GLY A 190 13.01 6.10 -10.13
C GLY A 190 12.11 4.94 -10.59
N SER A 191 12.14 3.81 -9.90
CA SER A 191 11.26 2.66 -10.20
C SER A 191 9.83 2.93 -9.74
N MET A 192 8.88 2.91 -10.68
CA MET A 192 7.45 3.05 -10.41
C MET A 192 6.85 1.73 -9.95
N LEU A 193 6.39 1.68 -8.70
CA LEU A 193 5.80 0.52 -8.04
C LEU A 193 4.31 0.75 -7.77
N ARG A 194 3.55 -0.35 -7.80
CA ARG A 194 2.13 -0.39 -7.44
C ARG A 194 1.85 -1.59 -6.56
N ALA A 195 0.97 -1.44 -5.58
CA ALA A 195 0.55 -2.53 -4.72
C ALA A 195 -0.95 -2.46 -4.40
N PHE A 196 -1.63 -3.60 -4.52
CA PHE A 196 -2.85 -3.87 -3.78
C PHE A 196 -2.49 -4.23 -2.35
N VAL A 197 -3.08 -3.53 -1.40
CA VAL A 197 -2.87 -3.72 0.03
C VAL A 197 -4.14 -4.24 0.67
N GLU A 198 -4.00 -5.32 1.42
CA GLU A 198 -5.02 -5.96 2.23
C GLU A 198 -4.62 -5.83 3.70
N VAL A 199 -5.47 -5.21 4.51
CA VAL A 199 -5.24 -5.03 5.94
C VAL A 199 -6.12 -6.03 6.69
N ASP A 200 -5.51 -6.99 7.39
CA ASP A 200 -6.25 -7.96 8.18
C ASP A 200 -6.13 -7.64 9.67
N ARG A 201 -7.22 -7.17 10.28
CA ARG A 201 -7.29 -6.89 11.73
C ARG A 201 -7.66 -8.10 12.58
N ALA A 202 -7.44 -9.30 12.05
CA ALA A 202 -7.85 -10.55 12.66
C ALA A 202 -9.35 -10.67 13.00
N THR A 203 -10.21 -9.89 12.33
CA THR A 203 -11.68 -9.97 12.48
C THR A 203 -12.29 -11.11 11.67
N MET A 204 -11.53 -11.67 10.73
CA MET A 204 -11.87 -12.89 10.00
C MET A 204 -10.90 -14.02 10.31
N GLY A 205 -11.36 -15.25 10.09
CA GLY A 205 -10.53 -16.45 10.19
C GLY A 205 -9.41 -16.46 9.15
N PRO A 206 -8.27 -17.10 9.45
CA PRO A 206 -7.09 -17.12 8.57
C PRO A 206 -7.37 -17.80 7.21
N GLU A 207 -8.29 -18.76 7.14
CA GLU A 207 -8.71 -19.36 5.86
C GLU A 207 -9.47 -18.38 4.97
N ARG A 208 -10.32 -17.52 5.55
CA ARG A 208 -11.05 -16.49 4.81
C ARG A 208 -10.11 -15.39 4.30
N LEU A 209 -9.06 -15.07 5.06
CA LEU A 209 -7.97 -14.23 4.58
C LEU A 209 -7.27 -14.89 3.39
N ALA A 210 -6.91 -16.17 3.51
CA ALA A 210 -6.22 -16.90 2.45
C ALA A 210 -7.07 -17.05 1.18
N ALA A 211 -8.40 -17.19 1.30
CA ALA A 211 -9.33 -17.21 0.17
C ALA A 211 -9.29 -15.93 -0.69
N LYS A 212 -8.83 -14.79 -0.14
CA LYS A 212 -8.62 -13.57 -0.94
C LYS A 212 -7.61 -13.80 -2.06
N LEU A 213 -6.61 -14.67 -1.88
CA LEU A 213 -5.64 -15.01 -2.95
C LEU A 213 -6.34 -15.56 -4.19
N GLY A 214 -7.36 -16.40 -4.01
CA GLY A 214 -8.16 -16.94 -5.11
C GLY A 214 -8.88 -15.85 -5.89
N ALA A 215 -9.43 -14.84 -5.20
CA ALA A 215 -10.06 -13.70 -5.85
C ALA A 215 -9.06 -12.88 -6.68
N TYR A 216 -7.84 -12.66 -6.18
CA TYR A 216 -6.78 -11.99 -6.94
C TYR A 216 -6.27 -12.82 -8.12
N ALA A 217 -6.14 -14.14 -7.99
CA ALA A 217 -5.78 -15.01 -9.11
C ALA A 217 -6.83 -14.97 -10.22
N ARG A 218 -8.12 -14.95 -9.85
CA ARG A 218 -9.22 -14.73 -10.80
C ARG A 218 -9.10 -13.37 -11.46
N LEU A 219 -8.86 -12.29 -10.72
CA LEU A 219 -8.63 -10.96 -11.30
C LEU A 219 -7.46 -10.94 -12.28
N HIS A 220 -6.34 -11.57 -11.93
CA HIS A 220 -5.14 -11.63 -12.74
C HIS A 220 -5.38 -12.26 -14.12
N GLN A 221 -6.29 -13.24 -14.19
CA GLN A 221 -6.61 -13.97 -15.42
C GLN A 221 -7.92 -13.50 -16.07
N TYR A 222 -8.62 -12.53 -15.48
CA TYR A 222 -9.97 -12.19 -15.91
C TYR A 222 -9.98 -11.38 -17.21
N VAL A 223 -10.46 -12.03 -18.27
CA VAL A 223 -10.75 -11.43 -19.58
C VAL A 223 -12.27 -11.22 -19.70
N PRO A 224 -12.78 -9.97 -19.79
CA PRO A 224 -14.21 -9.72 -19.90
C PRO A 224 -14.78 -10.28 -21.21
N THR A 225 -15.86 -11.06 -21.11
CA THR A 225 -16.63 -11.48 -22.28
C THR A 225 -17.39 -10.29 -22.86
N PRO A 226 -17.29 -10.01 -24.19
CA PRO A 226 -18.05 -8.93 -24.80
C PRO A 226 -19.56 -9.18 -24.69
N PRO A 227 -20.39 -8.13 -24.53
CA PRO A 227 -21.84 -8.27 -24.49
C PRO A 227 -22.38 -8.92 -25.77
N PRO A 228 -23.45 -9.74 -25.68
CA PRO A 228 -24.13 -10.29 -26.85
C PRO A 228 -24.50 -9.18 -27.85
N GLY A 229 -24.22 -9.38 -29.14
CA GLY A 229 -24.52 -8.42 -30.20
C GLY A 229 -23.45 -7.36 -30.49
N THR A 230 -22.36 -7.32 -29.71
CA THR A 230 -21.21 -6.45 -30.03
C THR A 230 -20.38 -7.09 -31.13
N ARG A 231 -20.04 -6.36 -32.21
CA ARG A 231 -19.07 -6.84 -33.23
C ARG A 231 -17.81 -7.29 -32.51
N ARG A 232 -17.38 -8.54 -32.74
CA ARG A 232 -16.10 -9.05 -32.22
C ARG A 232 -15.01 -8.10 -32.69
N SER A 233 -14.39 -7.39 -31.75
CA SER A 233 -13.17 -6.66 -32.02
C SER A 233 -12.10 -7.65 -32.47
N LEU A 234 -11.33 -7.29 -33.50
CA LEU A 234 -10.13 -8.05 -33.90
C LEU A 234 -8.99 -7.92 -32.86
N ALA A 235 -9.18 -7.09 -31.83
CA ALA A 235 -8.23 -6.96 -30.73
C ALA A 235 -8.13 -8.27 -29.93
N VAL A 236 -6.89 -8.64 -29.58
CA VAL A 236 -6.60 -9.78 -28.71
C VAL A 236 -7.36 -9.57 -27.38
N PRO A 237 -8.11 -10.58 -26.89
CA PRO A 237 -8.72 -10.49 -25.58
C PRO A 237 -7.64 -10.32 -24.50
N GLU A 238 -7.67 -9.18 -23.81
CA GLU A 238 -6.72 -8.84 -22.74
C GLU A 238 -7.42 -8.82 -21.38
N GLU A 239 -6.64 -9.10 -20.33
CA GLU A 239 -7.12 -9.09 -18.96
C GLU A 239 -7.54 -7.68 -18.55
N SER A 240 -8.67 -7.57 -17.84
CA SER A 240 -9.34 -6.29 -17.58
C SER A 240 -8.45 -5.27 -16.84
N TRP A 241 -7.53 -5.78 -16.01
CA TRP A 241 -6.61 -4.97 -15.21
C TRP A 241 -5.56 -4.25 -16.07
N ARG A 242 -5.19 -4.78 -17.25
CA ARG A 242 -4.18 -4.18 -18.15
C ARG A 242 -4.58 -2.81 -18.66
N ARG A 243 -5.89 -2.55 -18.70
CA ARG A 243 -6.44 -1.22 -19.05
C ARG A 243 -6.12 -0.14 -18.01
N ARG A 244 -5.81 -0.53 -16.77
CA ARG A 244 -5.54 0.39 -15.64
C ARG A 244 -4.07 0.38 -15.23
N TYR A 245 -3.39 -0.74 -15.40
CA TYR A 245 -2.03 -0.92 -14.90
C TYR A 245 -1.12 -1.51 -15.97
N PRO A 246 0.07 -0.91 -16.22
CA PRO A 246 1.06 -1.48 -17.13
C PRO A 246 1.58 -2.85 -16.66
N LEU A 247 1.66 -3.04 -15.35
CA LEU A 247 2.00 -4.30 -14.68
C LEU A 247 0.98 -4.54 -13.58
N PHE A 248 0.65 -5.80 -13.33
CA PHE A 248 -0.27 -6.14 -12.26
C PHE A 248 0.32 -5.67 -10.91
N PRO A 249 -0.45 -4.94 -10.07
CA PRO A 249 0.05 -4.48 -8.78
C PRO A 249 0.48 -5.63 -7.86
N ARG A 250 1.56 -5.44 -7.11
CA ARG A 250 2.00 -6.39 -6.07
C ARG A 250 0.88 -6.62 -5.07
N LEU A 251 0.86 -7.76 -4.38
CA LEU A 251 -0.13 -8.02 -3.34
C LEU A 251 0.54 -8.00 -1.97
N LEU A 252 0.15 -7.06 -1.11
CA LEU A 252 0.69 -6.87 0.23
C LEU A 252 -0.39 -7.15 1.28
N PHE A 253 -0.15 -8.10 2.17
CA PHE A 253 -0.97 -8.35 3.34
C PHE A 253 -0.33 -7.71 4.58
N VAL A 254 -1.03 -6.78 5.20
CA VAL A 254 -0.63 -6.15 6.45
C VAL A 254 -1.49 -6.73 7.57
N LEU A 255 -0.85 -7.45 8.49
CA LEU A 255 -1.52 -8.25 9.52
C LEU A 255 -1.47 -7.51 10.86
N ASP A 256 -2.65 -7.31 11.47
CA ASP A 256 -2.85 -6.55 12.71
C ASP A 256 -3.91 -7.20 13.61
N GLY A 257 -4.12 -6.66 14.80
CA GLY A 257 -5.21 -7.05 15.71
C GLY A 257 -5.02 -8.39 16.39
N THR A 258 -3.81 -8.97 16.32
CA THR A 258 -3.46 -10.23 16.97
C THR A 258 -2.00 -10.24 17.41
N GLY A 259 -1.66 -11.11 18.37
CA GLY A 259 -0.28 -11.27 18.84
C GLY A 259 0.60 -12.06 17.85
N PRO A 260 1.91 -12.20 18.13
CA PRO A 260 2.86 -12.86 17.22
C PRO A 260 2.43 -14.26 16.76
N ALA A 261 1.84 -15.07 17.63
CA ALA A 261 1.32 -16.40 17.28
C ALA A 261 0.15 -16.34 16.28
N GLY A 262 -0.71 -15.33 16.39
CA GLY A 262 -1.82 -15.12 15.47
C GLY A 262 -1.39 -14.61 14.11
N ILE A 263 -0.34 -13.77 14.06
CA ILE A 263 0.32 -13.35 12.83
C ILE A 263 0.95 -14.55 12.12
N HIS A 264 1.69 -15.38 12.86
CA HIS A 264 2.30 -16.61 12.33
C HIS A 264 1.27 -17.57 11.74
N THR A 265 0.14 -17.76 12.44
CA THR A 265 -0.95 -18.60 11.97
C THR A 265 -1.54 -18.10 10.65
N ARG A 266 -1.68 -16.79 10.48
CA ARG A 266 -2.19 -16.18 9.24
C ARG A 266 -1.22 -16.33 8.08
N ILE A 267 0.08 -16.14 8.31
CA ILE A 267 1.11 -16.38 7.30
C ILE A 267 1.11 -17.86 6.88
N LYS A 268 1.02 -18.79 7.84
CA LYS A 268 0.88 -20.22 7.53
C LYS A 268 -0.33 -20.54 6.67
N ALA A 269 -1.48 -19.90 6.93
CA ALA A 269 -2.67 -20.09 6.11
C ALA A 269 -2.49 -19.54 4.68
N LEU A 270 -1.85 -18.38 4.54
CA LEU A 270 -1.50 -17.82 3.23
C LEU A 270 -0.53 -18.76 2.48
N HIS A 271 0.50 -19.29 3.14
CA HIS A 271 1.42 -20.28 2.58
C HIS A 271 0.71 -21.58 2.17
N ALA A 272 -0.21 -22.08 2.99
CA ALA A 272 -0.97 -23.28 2.67
C ALA A 272 -1.84 -23.06 1.42
N ALA A 273 -2.52 -21.92 1.32
CA ALA A 273 -3.30 -21.57 0.14
C ALA A 273 -2.41 -21.39 -1.11
N ALA A 274 -1.20 -20.84 -0.97
CA ALA A 274 -0.24 -20.65 -2.05
C ALA A 274 0.10 -21.92 -2.84
N ARG A 275 -0.07 -23.10 -2.22
CA ARG A 275 0.18 -24.41 -2.85
C ARG A 275 -0.94 -24.85 -3.79
N GLN A 276 -2.06 -24.14 -3.83
CA GLN A 276 -3.18 -24.47 -4.72
C GLN A 276 -2.78 -24.20 -6.19
N PRO A 277 -2.98 -25.16 -7.11
CA PRO A 277 -2.56 -25.01 -8.51
C PRO A 277 -3.12 -23.76 -9.18
N ALA A 278 -4.33 -23.33 -8.80
CA ALA A 278 -4.98 -22.13 -9.30
C ALA A 278 -4.19 -20.83 -9.06
N LEU A 279 -3.29 -20.80 -8.08
CA LEU A 279 -2.47 -19.62 -7.74
C LEU A 279 -1.10 -19.60 -8.44
N THR A 280 -0.71 -20.68 -9.12
CA THR A 280 0.63 -20.85 -9.69
C THR A 280 1.02 -19.70 -10.63
N ALA A 281 0.13 -19.32 -11.54
CA ALA A 281 0.39 -18.23 -12.49
C ALA A 281 0.56 -16.89 -11.76
N LEU A 282 -0.34 -16.57 -10.82
CA LEU A 282 -0.27 -15.35 -10.02
C LEU A 282 1.08 -15.27 -9.27
N LEU A 283 1.44 -16.33 -8.54
CA LEU A 283 2.63 -16.35 -7.69
C LEU A 283 3.95 -16.37 -8.47
N ARG A 284 3.94 -16.81 -9.73
CA ARG A 284 5.10 -16.73 -10.63
C ARG A 284 5.28 -15.32 -11.18
N ASP A 285 4.19 -14.61 -11.42
CA ASP A 285 4.20 -13.37 -12.18
C ASP A 285 4.24 -12.13 -11.25
N ILE A 286 3.72 -12.22 -10.02
CA ILE A 286 3.65 -11.10 -9.07
C ILE A 286 4.18 -11.41 -7.65
N PRO A 287 4.86 -10.45 -7.01
CA PRO A 287 5.18 -10.54 -5.58
C PRO A 287 3.90 -10.56 -4.74
N VAL A 288 3.74 -11.60 -3.94
CA VAL A 288 2.70 -11.70 -2.90
C VAL A 288 3.39 -11.83 -1.55
N LEU A 289 3.18 -10.83 -0.69
CA LEU A 289 3.96 -10.60 0.51
C LEU A 289 3.05 -10.38 1.72
N ALA A 290 3.47 -10.83 2.90
CA ALA A 290 2.78 -10.56 4.16
C ALA A 290 3.73 -10.00 5.22
N ALA A 291 3.25 -9.09 6.06
CA ALA A 291 4.03 -8.53 7.16
C ALA A 291 3.11 -8.11 8.32
N SER A 292 3.67 -8.02 9.53
CA SER A 292 2.91 -7.49 10.67
C SER A 292 2.90 -5.96 10.66
N MET A 293 1.77 -5.36 11.04
CA MET A 293 1.66 -3.92 11.22
C MET A 293 2.67 -3.40 12.27
N THR A 294 2.93 -4.20 13.31
CA THR A 294 3.92 -3.86 14.35
C THR A 294 5.32 -3.68 13.75
N ASP A 295 5.74 -4.58 12.86
CA ASP A 295 7.04 -4.48 12.20
C ASP A 295 7.09 -3.30 11.22
N LEU A 296 6.01 -3.05 10.47
CA LEU A 296 5.90 -1.90 9.57
C LEU A 296 6.10 -0.58 10.32
N LEU A 297 5.43 -0.41 11.46
CA LEU A 297 5.53 0.81 12.26
C LEU A 297 6.92 0.98 12.90
N ARG A 298 7.55 -0.13 13.29
CA ARG A 298 8.87 -0.09 13.94
C ARG A 298 10.02 0.11 12.96
N HIS A 299 9.99 -0.57 11.82
CA HIS A 299 11.13 -0.68 10.91
C HIS A 299 10.91 0.05 9.57
N GLY A 300 9.68 0.46 9.29
CA GLY A 300 9.31 1.06 8.02
C GLY A 300 8.98 0.00 6.96
N PRO A 301 7.98 0.24 6.08
CA PRO A 301 7.61 -0.72 5.04
C PRO A 301 8.75 -1.13 4.11
N ALA A 302 9.72 -0.27 3.79
CA ALA A 302 10.83 -0.63 2.90
C ALA A 302 11.85 -1.62 3.50
N ALA A 303 11.82 -1.86 4.81
CA ALA A 303 12.73 -2.81 5.46
C ALA A 303 12.47 -4.27 4.98
N PRO A 304 13.47 -5.16 5.08
CA PRO A 304 13.32 -6.57 4.71
C PRO A 304 12.55 -7.33 5.80
N LEU A 305 11.26 -7.04 5.92
CA LEU A 305 10.35 -7.61 6.93
C LEU A 305 9.20 -8.41 6.32
N TRP A 306 9.12 -8.44 4.99
CA TRP A 306 8.01 -9.07 4.28
C TRP A 306 8.28 -10.55 4.05
N HIS A 307 7.27 -11.37 4.28
CA HIS A 307 7.26 -12.81 4.01
C HIS A 307 6.72 -13.07 2.60
N PRO A 308 7.52 -13.63 1.68
CA PRO A 308 7.01 -14.16 0.43
C PRO A 308 6.02 -15.30 0.67
N ILE A 309 4.85 -15.23 0.03
CA ILE A 309 3.81 -16.25 0.21
C ILE A 309 4.08 -17.53 -0.62
N GLY A 310 4.78 -17.40 -1.74
CA GLY A 310 5.18 -18.52 -2.61
C GLY A 310 6.67 -18.88 -2.57
N GLY A 311 7.47 -18.22 -1.72
CA GLY A 311 8.94 -18.31 -1.71
C GLY A 311 9.52 -18.90 -0.42
N PRO A 312 10.86 -18.96 -0.30
CA PRO A 312 11.52 -19.44 0.90
C PRO A 312 11.18 -18.58 2.14
N ASP A 313 11.40 -19.11 3.34
CA ASP A 313 11.12 -18.43 4.63
C ASP A 313 11.94 -17.14 4.89
N GLN A 314 12.72 -16.69 3.90
CA GLN A 314 13.51 -15.47 3.97
C GLN A 314 12.62 -14.22 3.90
N ARG A 315 12.98 -13.22 4.71
CA ARG A 315 12.36 -11.89 4.65
C ARG A 315 12.95 -11.04 3.53
N VAL A 316 12.09 -10.27 2.87
CA VAL A 316 12.46 -9.47 1.70
C VAL A 316 11.88 -8.06 1.81
N GLY A 317 12.44 -7.13 1.04
CA GLY A 317 11.87 -5.79 0.90
C GLY A 317 10.76 -5.80 -0.15
N TRP A 318 9.63 -5.14 0.11
CA TRP A 318 8.50 -5.15 -0.83
C TRP A 318 8.79 -4.44 -2.17
N THR A 319 9.82 -3.59 -2.23
CA THR A 319 10.26 -2.89 -3.43
C THR A 319 11.13 -3.77 -4.35
N GLN A 320 11.72 -4.86 -3.83
CA GLN A 320 12.59 -5.75 -4.58
C GLN A 320 11.83 -6.46 -5.72
N THR A 321 12.40 -6.53 -6.91
CA THR A 321 11.79 -7.24 -8.05
C THR A 321 11.91 -8.76 -7.88
N MET A 322 10.97 -9.53 -8.46
CA MET A 322 10.96 -11.01 -8.35
C MET A 322 12.24 -11.66 -8.88
N ARG A 323 12.94 -11.02 -9.83
CA ARG A 323 14.25 -11.48 -10.33
C ARG A 323 15.37 -11.43 -9.28
N ALA A 324 15.18 -10.68 -8.19
CA ALA A 324 16.12 -10.57 -7.08
C ALA A 324 15.71 -11.45 -5.87
N LEU A 325 14.60 -12.18 -5.95
CA LEU A 325 14.25 -13.18 -4.94
C LEU A 325 15.07 -14.45 -5.22
N PRO A 326 15.77 -15.01 -4.22
CA PRO A 326 16.44 -16.28 -4.42
C PRO A 326 15.40 -17.33 -4.82
N GLY A 327 15.65 -18.00 -5.93
CA GLY A 327 14.84 -19.14 -6.35
C GLY A 327 14.83 -20.22 -5.27
N PRO A 328 13.90 -21.20 -5.35
CA PRO A 328 13.94 -22.33 -4.45
C PRO A 328 15.32 -22.98 -4.55
N THR A 329 16.09 -22.94 -3.47
CA THR A 329 17.36 -23.65 -3.37
C THR A 329 17.02 -25.12 -3.55
N THR A 330 17.34 -25.67 -4.73
CA THR A 330 17.43 -27.13 -4.88
C THR A 330 18.49 -27.56 -3.89
N ALA A 331 18.06 -28.22 -2.82
CA ALA A 331 18.95 -28.81 -1.84
C ALA A 331 19.91 -29.72 -2.60
N THR A 332 21.18 -29.32 -2.65
CA THR A 332 22.26 -30.12 -3.20
C THR A 332 22.38 -31.37 -2.34
N ASP A 333 22.07 -32.50 -2.93
CA ASP A 333 22.16 -33.83 -2.34
C ASP A 333 23.63 -34.13 -1.99
N PRO A 334 24.02 -34.32 -0.71
CA PRO A 334 25.40 -34.62 -0.36
C PRO A 334 25.55 -36.13 -0.21
N ARG A 335 25.51 -36.88 -1.31
CA ARG A 335 25.99 -38.27 -1.34
C ARG A 335 26.72 -38.59 -2.64
N ALA A 336 27.97 -38.16 -2.70
CA ALA A 336 29.02 -38.84 -3.46
C ALA A 336 30.18 -39.07 -2.50
N THR A 337 30.18 -40.21 -1.82
CA THR A 337 31.39 -40.75 -1.18
C THR A 337 32.02 -41.71 -2.19
N ASP A 338 33.23 -41.36 -2.63
CA ASP A 338 34.10 -42.23 -3.42
C ASP A 338 34.49 -43.50 -2.64
N PRO A 339 34.81 -44.60 -3.35
CA PRO A 339 35.10 -45.89 -2.76
C PRO A 339 36.59 -46.03 -2.43
N THR A 340 36.91 -46.40 -1.19
CA THR A 340 38.21 -46.98 -0.83
C THR A 340 38.01 -48.40 -0.32
N THR A 341 38.45 -49.36 -1.12
CA THR A 341 38.85 -50.72 -0.70
C THR A 341 40.17 -50.60 0.10
N PRO A 342 40.41 -51.39 1.17
CA PRO A 342 40.80 -52.82 1.09
C PRO A 342 40.01 -53.67 2.12
N GLY A 343 39.71 -54.96 1.93
CA GLY A 343 40.59 -56.04 1.53
C GLY A 343 41.13 -56.80 2.76
N HIS A 344 40.31 -57.62 3.44
CA HIS A 344 40.70 -58.87 4.13
C HIS A 344 39.49 -59.57 4.80
N ASN A 345 39.22 -60.79 4.34
CA ASN A 345 38.52 -61.86 5.07
C ASN A 345 39.47 -62.42 6.16
N PRO A 346 39.07 -63.26 7.17
CA PRO A 346 37.97 -64.23 7.11
C PRO A 346 37.21 -64.51 8.44
N VAL A 347 36.26 -65.46 8.34
CA VAL A 347 36.01 -66.61 9.24
C VAL A 347 34.55 -66.73 9.70
N TRP A 348 33.98 -67.85 9.28
CA TRP A 348 32.69 -68.42 9.68
C TRP A 348 32.72 -68.96 11.12
N GLY A 349 31.61 -68.77 11.85
CA GLY A 349 31.34 -69.45 13.11
C GLY A 349 29.84 -69.45 13.40
N GLN A 350 29.22 -70.62 13.23
CA GLN A 350 27.86 -70.95 13.67
C GLN A 350 27.71 -70.81 15.19
N LEU A 351 26.52 -70.48 15.68
CA LEU A 351 25.77 -71.34 16.61
C LEU A 351 24.41 -70.72 16.99
N THR A 352 23.40 -71.53 16.78
CA THR A 352 22.06 -71.52 17.36
C THR A 352 22.07 -71.63 18.89
N THR A 353 21.14 -70.91 19.53
CA THR A 353 20.14 -71.46 20.47
C THR A 353 18.94 -70.53 20.51
#